data_AF-A0A3D0P027-F1
#
_entry.id   AF-A0A3D0P027-F1
#
_cell.length_a   1.000
_cell.length_b   1.000
_cell.length_c   1.000
_cell.angle_alpha   90.00
_cell.angle_beta   90.00
_cell.angle_gamma   90.00
#
_symmetry.space_group_name_H-M   'P 1'
#
loop_
_entity.id
_entity.type
_entity.pdbx_description
1 polymer ?
#
loop_
_entity_poly.entity_id
_entity_poly.type
_entity_poly.pdbx_seq_one_letter_code
_entity_poly.pdbx_strand_id
1 'polypeptide(L)'
;MSVLAASCPSCAAPIEFKKGSTLVLVCPYCRSAVARTDRTLEDLGKVAEIADSQSPLKLGLKGEFKGNRFELTGRAQLRHELGGYWDEWYATFSNGWVGWLAEAQGRFYMTFFQPIPTGTALPGFDEIEVGKYVPQIPSDGPLIVLEKGVATAVAADGEIPYKLVPNEQSRYADLSGKGDQFATIDYSMSPPWVFLGQQVTLDEIGLGDARPAQREARRTTAAGMGCPNCGGPLSLTAPDKAERVTCPNCSSLLDVNQGNLKYFKALEPCPTSDQFLLKVGQEGTFPGDVKFRIIGRMVRSVTIDGTTYYWHEYLLYNPMVGFRWLVHSDNHWNFVEPVNPAEVEMPAVIGAGARAGYNGHTFKIFQDAPASVRYVDGEFYWRVEQGE
;
A
#
# COMPACT_ATOMS: atom_id res chain seq x y z
N MET A 1 -7.74 33.01 -1.38
CA MET A 1 -8.73 32.11 -0.74
C MET A 1 -8.96 32.62 0.68
N SER A 2 -10.20 32.77 1.12
CA SER A 2 -10.52 33.19 2.49
C SER A 2 -10.36 32.01 3.44
N VAL A 3 -9.46 32.12 4.41
CA VAL A 3 -9.36 31.17 5.52
C VAL A 3 -10.62 31.29 6.36
N LEU A 4 -11.30 30.17 6.64
CA LEU A 4 -12.39 30.13 7.62
C LEU A 4 -11.82 29.77 8.98
N ALA A 5 -11.74 30.75 9.88
CA ALA A 5 -11.41 30.53 11.28
C ALA A 5 -12.69 30.26 12.09
N ALA A 6 -12.65 29.25 12.95
CA ALA A 6 -13.78 28.85 13.79
C ALA A 6 -13.30 28.16 15.08
N SER A 7 -14.24 27.74 15.92
CA SER A 7 -13.96 26.91 17.10
C SER A 7 -14.42 25.48 16.84
N CYS A 8 -13.59 24.51 17.23
CA CYS A 8 -13.94 23.10 17.11
C CYS A 8 -15.19 22.79 17.95
N PRO A 9 -16.27 22.23 17.37
CA PRO A 9 -17.49 21.92 18.11
C PRO A 9 -17.28 20.89 19.23
N SER A 10 -16.21 20.08 19.16
CA SER A 10 -15.90 19.03 20.12
C SER A 10 -15.11 19.52 21.34
N CYS A 11 -14.16 20.46 21.15
CA CYS A 11 -13.22 20.87 22.21
C CYS A 11 -13.04 22.39 22.36
N ALA A 12 -13.76 23.18 21.58
CA ALA A 12 -13.68 24.65 21.52
C ALA A 12 -12.31 25.25 21.11
N ALA A 13 -11.30 24.42 20.82
CA ALA A 13 -10.01 24.89 20.34
C ALA A 13 -10.14 25.62 18.99
N PRO A 14 -9.28 26.62 18.70
CA PRO A 14 -9.31 27.34 17.44
C PRO A 14 -8.91 26.41 16.29
N ILE A 15 -9.67 26.47 15.20
CA ILE A 15 -9.43 25.69 13.98
C ILE A 15 -9.55 26.58 12.74
N GLU A 16 -8.80 26.23 11.69
CA GLU A 16 -8.74 27.00 10.44
C GLU A 16 -8.87 26.07 9.23
N PHE A 17 -9.84 26.36 8.36
CA PHE A 17 -9.93 25.74 7.04
C PHE A 17 -9.18 26.64 6.05
N LYS A 18 -8.02 26.19 5.57
CA LYS A 18 -7.14 27.03 4.74
C LYS A 18 -7.45 26.90 3.25
N LYS A 19 -7.92 25.73 2.80
CA LYS A 19 -8.24 25.47 1.39
C LYS A 19 -9.75 25.54 1.16
N GLY A 20 -10.13 26.05 -0.01
CA GLY A 20 -11.53 26.16 -0.42
C GLY A 20 -12.19 24.81 -0.71
N SER A 21 -11.39 23.80 -1.04
CA SER A 21 -11.82 22.42 -1.29
C SER A 21 -12.09 21.61 -0.01
N THR A 22 -11.77 22.15 1.17
CA THR A 22 -11.84 21.40 2.42
C THR A 22 -13.29 21.26 2.90
N LEU A 23 -13.75 20.01 2.97
CA LEU A 23 -15.06 19.65 3.52
C LEU A 23 -14.96 19.18 4.98
N VAL A 24 -13.87 18.50 5.34
CA VAL A 24 -13.60 18.06 6.72
C VAL A 24 -12.20 18.51 7.14
N LEU A 25 -12.07 19.01 8.36
CA LEU A 25 -10.79 19.30 9.00
C LEU A 25 -10.63 18.39 10.22
N VAL A 26 -9.51 17.68 10.32
CA VAL A 26 -9.16 16.96 11.54
C VAL A 26 -8.61 17.95 12.55
N CYS A 27 -9.31 18.12 13.68
CA CYS A 27 -8.90 19.04 14.72
C CYS A 27 -7.54 18.61 15.32
N PRO A 28 -6.48 19.45 15.25
CA PRO A 28 -5.15 19.07 15.73
C PRO A 28 -5.07 18.93 17.25
N TYR A 29 -6.09 19.39 17.99
CA TYR A 29 -6.12 19.35 19.45
C TYR A 29 -6.83 18.12 20.02
N CYS A 30 -7.93 17.69 19.39
CA CYS A 30 -8.78 16.62 19.94
C CYS A 30 -9.07 15.48 18.96
N ARG A 31 -8.57 15.57 17.71
CA ARG A 31 -8.76 14.59 16.62
C ARG A 31 -10.22 14.35 16.23
N SER A 32 -11.11 15.30 16.50
CA SER A 32 -12.45 15.31 15.93
C SER A 32 -12.38 15.65 14.44
N ALA A 33 -13.07 14.87 13.61
CA ALA A 33 -13.33 15.18 12.21
C ALA A 33 -14.46 16.23 12.14
N VAL A 34 -14.10 17.46 11.84
CA VAL A 34 -15.03 18.60 11.83
C VAL A 34 -15.46 18.90 10.41
N ALA A 35 -16.72 18.64 10.08
CA ALA A 35 -17.28 18.94 8.77
C ALA A 35 -17.76 20.38 8.67
N ARG A 36 -17.48 21.01 7.54
CA ARG A 36 -18.07 22.28 7.14
C ARG A 36 -19.32 22.02 6.31
N THR A 37 -20.46 22.53 6.77
CA THR A 37 -21.70 22.59 6.00
C THR A 37 -21.98 24.02 5.55
N ASP A 38 -23.06 24.23 4.79
CA ASP A 38 -23.46 25.56 4.31
C ASP A 38 -23.73 26.57 5.43
N ARG A 39 -24.06 26.11 6.65
CA ARG A 39 -24.50 26.99 7.76
C ARG A 39 -23.77 26.77 9.08
N THR A 40 -23.22 25.59 9.32
CA THR A 40 -22.63 25.22 10.62
C THR A 40 -21.42 24.32 10.47
N LEU A 41 -20.65 24.20 11.55
CA LEU A 41 -19.68 23.12 11.72
C LEU A 41 -20.33 21.96 12.46
N GLU A 42 -20.05 20.74 12.03
CA GLU A 42 -20.56 19.50 12.62
C GLU A 42 -19.39 18.63 13.09
N ASP A 43 -19.49 18.06 14.30
CA ASP A 43 -18.56 17.04 14.79
C ASP A 43 -19.00 15.68 14.25
N LEU A 44 -18.21 15.08 13.36
CA LEU A 44 -18.45 13.74 12.83
C LEU A 44 -17.90 12.62 13.73
N GLY A 45 -17.29 12.97 14.85
CA GLY A 45 -16.65 12.03 15.77
C GLY A 45 -15.12 12.07 15.70
N LYS A 46 -14.48 11.27 16.55
CA LYS A 46 -13.01 11.22 16.64
C LYS A 46 -12.40 10.16 15.75
N VAL A 47 -11.30 10.51 15.10
CA VAL A 47 -10.44 9.56 14.40
C VAL A 47 -9.36 8.99 15.33
N ALA A 48 -8.84 7.81 15.01
CA ALA A 48 -7.71 7.23 15.74
C ALA A 48 -6.42 8.03 15.53
N GLU A 49 -5.35 7.68 16.24
CA GLU A 49 -4.02 8.20 15.89
C GLU A 49 -3.59 7.55 14.58
N ILE A 50 -2.93 8.32 13.72
CA ILE A 50 -2.26 7.76 12.55
C ILE A 50 -1.24 6.75 13.05
N ALA A 51 -1.31 5.51 12.56
CA ALA A 51 -0.34 4.50 12.93
C ALA A 51 1.07 4.95 12.50
N ASP A 52 2.07 4.67 13.34
CA ASP A 52 3.47 4.93 13.02
C ASP A 52 3.83 4.24 11.70
N SER A 53 4.10 5.01 10.65
CA SER A 53 4.55 4.52 9.35
C SER A 53 5.94 5.04 8.97
N GLN A 54 6.62 4.34 8.08
CA GLN A 54 7.84 4.87 7.44
C GLN A 54 7.52 5.74 6.21
N SER A 55 6.28 6.22 6.07
CA SER A 55 5.88 7.04 4.92
C SER A 55 6.86 8.21 4.77
N PRO A 56 7.37 8.45 3.56
CA PRO A 56 8.17 9.64 3.26
C PRO A 56 7.34 10.91 3.13
N LEU A 57 6.02 10.77 3.10
CA LEU A 57 5.10 11.87 2.93
C LEU A 57 4.70 12.48 4.28
N LYS A 58 4.43 13.78 4.26
CA LYS A 58 3.92 14.55 5.40
C LYS A 58 3.08 15.72 4.91
N LEU A 59 2.19 16.20 5.77
CA LEU A 59 1.41 17.39 5.49
C LEU A 59 2.34 18.59 5.24
N GLY A 60 1.95 19.44 4.29
CA GLY A 60 2.69 20.62 3.87
C GLY A 60 3.82 20.36 2.87
N LEU A 61 4.11 19.10 2.50
CA LEU A 61 4.99 18.83 1.36
C LEU A 61 4.41 19.42 0.08
N LYS A 62 5.28 19.93 -0.78
CA LYS A 62 4.90 20.58 -2.04
C LYS A 62 5.61 19.88 -3.17
N GLY A 63 4.85 19.61 -4.22
CA GLY A 63 5.35 18.96 -5.42
C GLY A 63 4.72 19.56 -6.67
N GLU A 64 4.95 18.89 -7.79
CA GLU A 64 4.39 19.25 -9.09
C GLU A 64 3.94 18.00 -9.83
N PHE A 65 2.78 18.03 -10.46
CA PHE A 65 2.32 16.95 -11.32
C PHE A 65 1.82 17.53 -12.63
N LYS A 66 2.41 17.09 -13.76
CA LYS A 66 2.09 17.57 -15.11
C LYS A 66 2.07 19.11 -15.21
N GLY A 67 3.09 19.78 -14.65
CA GLY A 67 3.21 21.25 -14.69
C GLY A 67 2.36 22.00 -13.66
N ASN A 68 1.57 21.31 -12.83
CA ASN A 68 0.69 21.93 -11.84
C ASN A 68 1.23 21.67 -10.43
N ARG A 69 1.47 22.74 -9.68
CA ARG A 69 1.98 22.66 -8.31
C ARG A 69 0.89 22.22 -7.34
N PHE A 70 1.26 21.40 -6.37
CA PHE A 70 0.36 20.97 -5.30
C PHE A 70 1.01 21.05 -3.92
N GLU A 71 0.18 21.00 -2.89
CA GLU A 71 0.56 20.81 -1.49
C GLU A 71 -0.23 19.63 -0.91
N LEU A 72 0.42 18.75 -0.14
CA LEU A 72 -0.28 17.70 0.60
C LEU A 72 -0.95 18.32 1.83
N THR A 73 -2.28 18.40 1.80
CA THR A 73 -3.07 19.18 2.78
C THR A 73 -3.77 18.30 3.80
N GLY A 74 -4.03 17.04 3.48
CA GLY A 74 -4.60 16.08 4.41
C GLY A 74 -4.15 14.65 4.09
N ARG A 75 -4.51 13.75 4.99
CA ARG A 75 -4.23 12.32 4.92
C ARG A 75 -5.41 11.56 5.51
N ALA A 76 -5.82 10.47 4.88
CA ALA A 76 -6.56 9.40 5.54
C ALA A 76 -5.71 8.14 5.55
N GLN A 77 -5.79 7.39 6.65
CA GLN A 77 -5.24 6.05 6.75
C GLN A 77 -6.41 5.07 6.69
N LEU A 78 -6.39 4.23 5.67
CA LEU A 78 -7.42 3.24 5.41
C LEU A 78 -6.92 1.86 5.83
N ARG A 79 -7.85 1.05 6.34
CA ARG A 79 -7.60 -0.33 6.76
C ARG A 79 -8.29 -1.29 5.82
N HIS A 80 -7.52 -2.20 5.24
CA HIS A 80 -8.06 -3.32 4.49
C HIS A 80 -8.74 -4.31 5.43
N GLU A 81 -9.79 -5.00 4.98
CA GLU A 81 -10.46 -6.04 5.77
C GLU A 81 -9.51 -7.17 6.20
N LEU A 82 -8.42 -7.37 5.47
CA LEU A 82 -7.36 -8.33 5.80
C LEU A 82 -6.27 -7.75 6.74
N GLY A 83 -6.39 -6.52 7.20
CA GLY A 83 -5.57 -5.96 8.28
C GLY A 83 -4.35 -5.13 7.86
N GLY A 84 -4.02 -5.07 6.55
CA GLY A 84 -3.07 -4.11 6.00
C GLY A 84 -3.62 -2.68 5.98
N TYR A 85 -2.73 -1.69 5.94
CA TYR A 85 -3.07 -0.28 5.85
C TYR A 85 -2.45 0.35 4.62
N TRP A 86 -3.10 1.41 4.13
CA TRP A 86 -2.51 2.33 3.18
C TRP A 86 -2.87 3.75 3.55
N ASP A 87 -2.07 4.69 3.05
CA ASP A 87 -2.29 6.10 3.24
C ASP A 87 -2.78 6.74 1.94
N GLU A 88 -3.81 7.55 2.05
CA GLU A 88 -4.26 8.43 0.98
C GLU A 88 -3.96 9.87 1.36
N TRP A 89 -3.08 10.51 0.60
CA TRP A 89 -2.72 11.90 0.79
C TRP A 89 -3.51 12.79 -0.16
N TYR A 90 -4.11 13.86 0.35
CA TYR A 90 -4.85 14.81 -0.48
C TYR A 90 -3.92 15.91 -0.97
N ALA A 91 -3.70 15.93 -2.27
CA ALA A 91 -2.91 16.94 -2.96
C ALA A 91 -3.83 18.07 -3.43
N THR A 92 -3.77 19.23 -2.77
CA THR A 92 -4.47 20.43 -3.22
C THR A 92 -3.59 21.20 -4.20
N PHE A 93 -4.03 21.31 -5.45
CA PHE A 93 -3.31 21.99 -6.51
C PHE A 93 -3.55 23.50 -6.50
N SER A 94 -2.58 24.26 -7.01
CA SER A 94 -2.65 25.72 -7.11
C SER A 94 -3.80 26.22 -8.00
N ASN A 95 -4.28 25.37 -8.91
CA ASN A 95 -5.43 25.64 -9.78
C ASN A 95 -6.79 25.29 -9.11
N GLY A 96 -6.78 24.82 -7.85
CA GLY A 96 -7.97 24.45 -7.09
C GLY A 96 -8.41 22.99 -7.25
N TRP A 97 -7.74 22.20 -8.11
CA TRP A 97 -7.99 20.76 -8.19
C TRP A 97 -7.52 20.04 -6.95
N VAL A 98 -8.13 18.89 -6.70
CA VAL A 98 -7.71 17.96 -5.66
C VAL A 98 -7.34 16.64 -6.32
N GLY A 99 -6.16 16.15 -6.02
CA GLY A 99 -5.70 14.81 -6.38
C GLY A 99 -5.51 13.95 -5.13
N TRP A 100 -5.53 12.64 -5.33
CA TRP A 100 -5.25 11.63 -4.31
C TRP A 100 -3.90 11.00 -4.63
N LEU A 101 -2.95 11.18 -3.72
CA LEU A 101 -1.66 10.49 -3.76
C LEU A 101 -1.75 9.28 -2.83
N ALA A 102 -2.12 8.13 -3.38
CA ALA A 102 -2.20 6.88 -2.63
C ALA A 102 -0.81 6.25 -2.47
N GLU A 103 -0.47 5.83 -1.25
CA GLU A 103 0.70 5.02 -0.93
C GLU A 103 0.26 3.60 -0.61
N ALA A 104 0.30 2.71 -1.60
CA ALA A 104 -0.16 1.33 -1.47
C ALA A 104 0.89 0.34 -1.98
N GLN A 105 1.15 -0.71 -1.19
CA GLN A 105 2.09 -1.79 -1.53
C GLN A 105 3.48 -1.29 -1.96
N GLY A 106 3.94 -0.19 -1.36
CA GLY A 106 5.25 0.42 -1.66
C GLY A 106 5.31 1.23 -2.95
N ARG A 107 4.18 1.48 -3.61
CA ARG A 107 4.06 2.34 -4.79
C ARG A 107 3.25 3.59 -4.47
N PHE A 108 3.40 4.60 -5.32
CA PHE A 108 2.64 5.84 -5.24
C PHE A 108 1.79 6.02 -6.50
N TYR A 109 0.54 6.44 -6.32
CA TYR A 109 -0.40 6.66 -7.41
C TYR A 109 -1.02 8.04 -7.25
N MET A 110 -0.91 8.89 -8.27
CA MET A 110 -1.59 10.19 -8.30
C MET A 110 -2.85 10.06 -9.16
N THR A 111 -4.01 10.10 -8.53
CA THR A 111 -5.33 9.95 -9.18
C THR A 111 -6.22 11.16 -8.95
N PHE A 112 -7.19 11.33 -9.86
CA PHE A 112 -8.17 12.41 -9.85
C PHE A 112 -9.54 11.85 -10.17
N PHE A 113 -10.59 12.49 -9.66
CA PHE A 113 -11.96 12.11 -10.02
C PHE A 113 -12.15 12.16 -11.54
N GLN A 114 -12.64 11.07 -12.10
CA GLN A 114 -12.91 10.88 -13.52
C GLN A 114 -14.42 10.77 -13.73
N PRO A 115 -15.06 11.79 -14.32
CA PRO A 115 -16.46 11.70 -14.71
C PRO A 115 -16.69 10.54 -15.67
N ILE A 116 -17.71 9.75 -15.38
CA ILE A 116 -18.16 8.64 -16.23
C ILE A 116 -19.24 9.15 -17.20
N PRO A 117 -19.15 8.83 -18.51
CA PRO A 117 -20.14 9.30 -19.48
C PRO A 117 -21.55 8.84 -19.13
N THR A 118 -22.52 9.74 -19.27
CA THR A 118 -23.94 9.47 -18.99
C THR A 118 -24.42 8.22 -19.71
N GLY A 119 -25.07 7.30 -18.98
CA GLY A 119 -25.58 6.03 -19.53
C GLY A 119 -24.57 4.88 -19.51
N THR A 120 -23.32 5.12 -19.13
CA THR A 120 -22.33 4.05 -18.92
C THR A 120 -22.63 3.34 -17.60
N ALA A 121 -22.80 2.02 -17.67
CA ALA A 121 -22.94 1.16 -16.49
C ALA A 121 -21.57 0.54 -16.16
N LEU A 122 -21.04 0.84 -14.97
CA LEU A 122 -19.89 0.16 -14.42
C LEU A 122 -20.32 -1.15 -13.74
N PRO A 123 -19.46 -2.20 -13.74
CA PRO A 123 -19.75 -3.44 -13.04
C PRO A 123 -19.95 -3.17 -11.54
N GLY A 124 -20.98 -3.79 -10.95
CA GLY A 124 -21.21 -3.74 -9.52
C GLY A 124 -20.07 -4.37 -8.73
N PHE A 125 -19.96 -4.05 -7.43
CA PHE A 125 -18.92 -4.62 -6.58
C PHE A 125 -18.96 -6.16 -6.53
N ASP A 126 -20.13 -6.77 -6.60
CA ASP A 126 -20.26 -8.23 -6.59
C ASP A 126 -19.96 -8.87 -7.96
N GLU A 127 -19.98 -8.07 -9.04
CA GLU A 127 -19.77 -8.52 -10.43
C GLU A 127 -18.33 -8.32 -10.92
N ILE A 128 -17.60 -7.38 -10.33
CA ILE A 128 -16.20 -7.12 -10.70
C ILE A 128 -15.28 -8.24 -10.20
N GLU A 129 -14.37 -8.69 -11.08
CA GLU A 129 -13.48 -9.83 -10.85
C GLU A 129 -12.02 -9.43 -11.11
N VAL A 130 -11.11 -9.85 -10.22
CA VAL A 130 -9.66 -9.69 -10.40
C VAL A 130 -9.19 -10.39 -11.67
N GLY A 131 -8.29 -9.76 -12.42
CA GLY A 131 -7.77 -10.25 -13.68
C GLY A 131 -8.69 -10.03 -14.89
N LYS A 132 -9.86 -9.40 -14.72
CA LYS A 132 -10.75 -9.01 -15.82
C LYS A 132 -10.55 -7.55 -16.21
N TYR A 133 -10.83 -7.25 -17.48
CA TYR A 133 -10.79 -5.88 -18.01
C TYR A 133 -12.11 -5.15 -17.80
N VAL A 134 -12.04 -3.84 -17.51
CA VAL A 134 -13.18 -2.92 -17.37
C VAL A 134 -13.08 -1.84 -18.47
N PRO A 135 -13.53 -2.12 -19.71
CA PRO A 135 -13.43 -1.19 -20.83
C PRO A 135 -14.36 0.03 -20.73
N GLN A 136 -15.30 0.04 -19.77
CA GLN A 136 -16.28 1.11 -19.59
C GLN A 136 -15.66 2.39 -19.02
N ILE A 137 -14.49 2.31 -18.38
CA ILE A 137 -13.80 3.48 -17.84
C ILE A 137 -13.07 4.20 -18.98
N PRO A 138 -13.36 5.49 -19.25
CA PRO A 138 -12.70 6.24 -20.30
C PRO A 138 -11.23 6.48 -19.94
N SER A 139 -10.35 5.67 -20.52
CA SER A 139 -8.90 5.65 -20.27
C SER A 139 -8.16 5.35 -21.58
N ASP A 140 -6.82 5.41 -21.56
CA ASP A 140 -6.00 5.16 -22.76
C ASP A 140 -5.74 3.66 -22.91
N GLY A 141 -6.81 2.94 -23.28
CA GLY A 141 -6.85 1.48 -23.30
C GLY A 141 -7.62 0.89 -22.12
N PRO A 142 -7.91 -0.44 -22.16
CA PRO A 142 -8.69 -1.08 -21.11
C PRO A 142 -7.88 -1.26 -19.83
N LEU A 143 -8.53 -1.09 -18.69
CA LEU A 143 -7.93 -1.31 -17.37
C LEU A 143 -8.25 -2.73 -16.87
N ILE A 144 -7.27 -3.42 -16.29
CA ILE A 144 -7.42 -4.74 -15.65
C ILE A 144 -7.55 -4.58 -14.14
N VAL A 145 -8.50 -5.29 -13.53
CA VAL A 145 -8.71 -5.29 -12.08
C VAL A 145 -7.56 -6.04 -11.39
N LEU A 146 -6.90 -5.37 -10.47
CA LEU A 146 -5.81 -5.92 -9.66
C LEU A 146 -6.31 -6.42 -8.31
N GLU A 147 -7.21 -5.65 -7.70
CA GLU A 147 -7.66 -5.88 -6.34
C GLU A 147 -9.10 -5.41 -6.21
N LYS A 148 -9.84 -6.04 -5.32
CA LYS A 148 -11.12 -5.55 -4.80
C LYS A 148 -11.18 -5.87 -3.32
N GLY A 149 -11.78 -4.98 -2.54
CA GLY A 149 -11.82 -5.16 -1.09
C GLY A 149 -12.73 -4.18 -0.39
N VAL A 150 -12.67 -4.24 0.94
CA VAL A 150 -13.34 -3.30 1.84
C VAL A 150 -12.29 -2.52 2.62
N ALA A 151 -12.37 -1.19 2.51
CA ALA A 151 -11.60 -0.22 3.27
C ALA A 151 -12.38 0.22 4.50
N THR A 152 -11.69 0.52 5.61
CA THR A 152 -12.26 1.25 6.76
C THR A 152 -11.42 2.51 7.01
N ALA A 153 -12.05 3.69 7.09
CA ALA A 153 -11.36 4.94 7.41
C ALA A 153 -11.04 5.03 8.92
N VAL A 154 -9.81 4.65 9.32
CA VAL A 154 -9.47 4.49 10.76
C VAL A 154 -8.88 5.75 11.39
N ALA A 155 -8.04 6.47 10.65
CA ALA A 155 -7.33 7.64 11.12
C ALA A 155 -7.23 8.68 9.99
N ALA A 156 -7.09 9.95 10.35
CA ALA A 156 -6.93 11.03 9.39
C ALA A 156 -6.16 12.18 10.02
N ASP A 157 -5.58 13.05 9.20
CA ASP A 157 -4.93 14.28 9.61
C ASP A 157 -5.11 15.38 8.55
N GLY A 158 -5.10 16.65 8.97
CA GLY A 158 -5.20 17.81 8.09
C GLY A 158 -6.58 18.03 7.45
N GLU A 159 -6.55 18.55 6.23
CA GLU A 159 -7.71 19.02 5.45
C GLU A 159 -8.14 17.98 4.40
N ILE A 160 -9.39 17.52 4.51
CA ILE A 160 -9.98 16.40 3.76
C ILE A 160 -11.04 16.93 2.76
N PRO A 161 -11.00 16.52 1.48
CA PRO A 161 -11.84 17.08 0.42
C PRO A 161 -13.23 16.42 0.26
N TYR A 162 -13.58 15.50 1.15
CA TYR A 162 -14.89 14.82 1.20
C TYR A 162 -15.37 14.69 2.64
N LYS A 163 -16.62 14.25 2.80
CA LYS A 163 -17.20 13.98 4.13
C LYS A 163 -16.63 12.67 4.68
N LEU A 164 -15.43 12.73 5.27
CA LEU A 164 -14.83 11.59 5.97
C LEU A 164 -15.56 11.35 7.30
N VAL A 165 -16.23 10.20 7.40
CA VAL A 165 -16.84 9.73 8.65
C VAL A 165 -15.92 8.68 9.30
N PRO A 166 -15.49 8.87 10.56
CA PRO A 166 -14.63 7.91 11.24
C PRO A 166 -15.22 6.49 11.27
N ASN A 167 -14.40 5.49 10.95
CA ASN A 167 -14.76 4.07 10.88
C ASN A 167 -15.80 3.69 9.81
N GLU A 168 -16.10 4.60 8.88
CA GLU A 168 -16.92 4.25 7.72
C GLU A 168 -16.20 3.21 6.85
N GLN A 169 -17.00 2.27 6.33
CA GLN A 169 -16.52 1.24 5.42
C GLN A 169 -16.90 1.57 3.99
N SER A 170 -15.95 1.41 3.09
CA SER A 170 -16.12 1.66 1.66
C SER A 170 -15.60 0.47 0.88
N ARG A 171 -16.34 0.06 -0.14
CA ARG A 171 -15.93 -0.99 -1.07
C ARG A 171 -15.16 -0.35 -2.22
N TYR A 172 -14.07 -0.97 -2.64
CA TYR A 172 -13.24 -0.45 -3.73
C TYR A 172 -12.78 -1.56 -4.67
N ALA A 173 -12.38 -1.16 -5.88
CA ALA A 173 -11.59 -1.99 -6.78
C ALA A 173 -10.48 -1.16 -7.42
N ASP A 174 -9.26 -1.68 -7.36
CA ASP A 174 -8.09 -1.06 -7.97
C ASP A 174 -7.77 -1.72 -9.31
N LEU A 175 -7.41 -0.91 -10.29
CA LEU A 175 -7.18 -1.31 -11.66
C LEU A 175 -5.86 -0.73 -12.18
N SER A 176 -5.24 -1.44 -13.11
CA SER A 176 -4.06 -0.96 -13.85
C SER A 176 -4.31 -0.95 -15.35
N GLY A 177 -3.65 -0.05 -16.05
CA GLY A 177 -3.61 0.00 -17.52
C GLY A 177 -2.19 0.18 -18.01
N LYS A 178 -2.03 0.17 -19.34
CA LYS A 178 -0.74 0.48 -19.99
C LYS A 178 -0.35 1.95 -19.73
N GLY A 179 0.92 2.26 -19.90
CA GLY A 179 1.49 3.59 -19.64
C GLY A 179 1.37 3.98 -18.16
N ASP A 180 1.52 3.01 -17.26
CA ASP A 180 1.41 3.19 -15.81
C ASP A 180 0.05 3.76 -15.34
N GLN A 181 -1.01 3.57 -16.13
CA GLN A 181 -2.35 3.95 -15.71
C GLN A 181 -2.79 3.19 -14.47
N PHE A 182 -3.44 3.91 -13.56
CA PHE A 182 -4.03 3.35 -12.35
C PHE A 182 -5.40 3.96 -12.12
N ALA A 183 -6.35 3.17 -11.68
CA ALA A 183 -7.66 3.65 -11.28
C ALA A 183 -8.18 2.95 -10.04
N THR A 184 -9.00 3.66 -9.27
CA THR A 184 -9.80 3.09 -8.19
C THR A 184 -11.26 3.37 -8.48
N ILE A 185 -12.10 2.33 -8.47
CA ILE A 185 -13.56 2.46 -8.42
C ILE A 185 -13.94 2.49 -6.95
N ASP A 186 -14.58 3.57 -6.51
CA ASP A 186 -15.13 3.73 -5.17
C ASP A 186 -16.65 3.50 -5.21
N TYR A 187 -17.08 2.44 -4.51
CA TYR A 187 -18.48 2.02 -4.44
C TYR A 187 -19.24 2.63 -3.24
N SER A 188 -18.66 3.60 -2.53
CA SER A 188 -19.37 4.38 -1.51
C SER A 188 -20.43 5.31 -2.11
N MET A 189 -20.33 5.61 -3.41
CA MET A 189 -21.25 6.45 -4.16
C MET A 189 -22.15 5.64 -5.10
N SER A 190 -23.33 6.17 -5.42
CA SER A 190 -24.26 5.59 -6.40
C SER A 190 -24.70 6.64 -7.44
N PRO A 191 -24.31 6.51 -8.72
CA PRO A 191 -23.39 5.50 -9.27
C PRO A 191 -21.96 5.60 -8.69
N PRO A 192 -21.15 4.52 -8.75
CA PRO A 192 -19.80 4.52 -8.19
C PRO A 192 -18.92 5.58 -8.85
N TRP A 193 -18.02 6.15 -8.04
CA TRP A 193 -17.06 7.13 -8.52
C TRP A 193 -15.80 6.41 -9.00
N VAL A 194 -15.12 7.02 -9.97
CA VAL A 194 -13.84 6.51 -10.48
C VAL A 194 -12.80 7.59 -10.28
N PHE A 195 -11.66 7.18 -9.74
CA PHE A 195 -10.46 8.01 -9.65
C PHE A 195 -9.44 7.42 -10.61
N LEU A 196 -9.06 8.19 -11.64
CA LEU A 196 -8.13 7.76 -12.68
C LEU A 196 -6.86 8.60 -12.61
N GLY A 197 -5.72 7.97 -12.86
CA GLY A 197 -4.44 8.64 -12.90
C GLY A 197 -3.34 7.71 -13.33
N GLN A 198 -2.18 7.83 -12.68
CA GLN A 198 -1.00 7.06 -13.00
C GLN A 198 -0.18 6.74 -11.77
N GLN A 199 0.57 5.64 -11.84
CA GLN A 199 1.68 5.40 -10.93
C GLN A 199 2.72 6.51 -11.12
N VAL A 200 3.31 6.96 -10.01
CA VAL A 200 4.35 7.98 -9.99
C VAL A 200 5.46 7.56 -9.03
N THR A 201 6.66 8.03 -9.30
CA THR A 201 7.74 8.06 -8.32
C THR A 201 7.70 9.39 -7.57
N LEU A 202 8.27 9.42 -6.36
CA LEU A 202 8.38 10.66 -5.60
C LEU A 202 9.26 11.69 -6.34
N ASP A 203 10.29 11.25 -7.05
CA ASP A 203 11.15 12.14 -7.84
C ASP A 203 10.37 12.85 -8.96
N GLU A 204 9.59 12.10 -9.75
CA GLU A 204 8.77 12.63 -10.85
C GLU A 204 7.79 13.72 -10.40
N ILE A 205 7.33 13.67 -9.15
CA ILE A 205 6.40 14.64 -8.60
C ILE A 205 7.06 15.72 -7.73
N GLY A 206 8.39 15.84 -7.79
CA GLY A 206 9.16 16.86 -7.07
C GLY A 206 9.30 16.60 -5.57
N LEU A 207 9.12 15.35 -5.14
CA LEU A 207 9.24 14.88 -3.76
C LEU A 207 10.41 13.91 -3.55
N GLY A 208 11.38 13.83 -4.48
CA GLY A 208 12.55 12.94 -4.37
C GLY A 208 13.42 13.19 -3.14
N ASP A 209 13.46 14.43 -2.64
CA ASP A 209 14.16 14.83 -1.41
C ASP A 209 13.35 14.60 -0.13
N ALA A 210 12.12 14.08 -0.25
CA ALA A 210 11.33 13.72 0.92
C ALA A 210 12.11 12.71 1.77
N ARG A 211 12.01 12.88 3.09
CA ARG A 211 12.69 12.02 4.04
C ARG A 211 11.64 11.16 4.71
N PRO A 212 11.78 9.82 4.67
CA PRO A 212 11.02 8.91 5.52
C PRO A 212 10.99 9.46 6.94
N ALA A 213 9.82 9.41 7.58
CA ALA A 213 9.73 9.72 8.99
C ALA A 213 10.80 8.91 9.72
N GLN A 214 11.80 9.59 10.29
CA GLN A 214 12.73 8.92 11.18
C GLN A 214 11.90 8.49 12.37
N ARG A 215 11.75 7.18 12.54
CA ARG A 215 11.33 6.65 13.83
C ARG A 215 12.42 7.12 14.80
N GLU A 216 12.17 8.20 15.53
CA GLU A 216 12.91 8.44 16.75
C GLU A 216 12.81 7.11 17.48
N ALA A 217 13.94 6.41 17.62
CA ALA A 217 13.99 5.20 18.42
C ALA A 217 13.48 5.66 19.78
N ARG A 218 12.19 5.42 20.03
CA ARG A 218 11.48 5.99 21.16
C ARG A 218 12.36 5.64 22.34
N ARG A 219 13.00 6.64 22.95
CA ARG A 219 13.86 6.46 24.14
C ARG A 219 12.97 6.18 25.35
N THR A 220 11.93 5.40 25.15
CA THR A 220 11.03 4.85 26.13
C THR A 220 11.28 3.34 26.11
N THR A 221 12.17 2.91 27.01
CA THR A 221 12.14 1.60 27.66
C THR A 221 11.60 0.44 26.83
N ALA A 222 12.47 -0.29 26.12
CA ALA A 222 12.33 -1.74 25.84
C ALA A 222 10.92 -2.29 25.49
N ALA A 223 10.04 -1.49 24.88
CA ALA A 223 8.70 -1.91 24.48
C ALA A 223 8.71 -2.22 22.99
N GLY A 224 9.51 -3.22 22.62
CA GLY A 224 9.16 -4.03 21.45
C GLY A 224 7.79 -4.67 21.71
N MET A 225 7.02 -4.92 20.67
CA MET A 225 5.83 -5.76 20.84
C MET A 225 6.30 -7.12 21.39
N GLY A 226 5.80 -7.52 22.55
CA GLY A 226 6.06 -8.86 23.06
C GLY A 226 5.39 -9.86 22.14
N CYS A 227 6.12 -10.90 21.73
CA CYS A 227 5.51 -12.02 21.03
C CYS A 227 4.39 -12.61 21.91
N PRO A 228 3.14 -12.72 21.44
CA PRO A 228 2.04 -13.21 22.25
C PRO A 228 2.17 -14.70 22.60
N ASN A 229 3.08 -15.43 21.94
CA ASN A 229 3.35 -16.84 22.23
C ASN A 229 4.46 -17.03 23.28
N CYS A 230 5.61 -16.35 23.13
CA CYS A 230 6.78 -16.60 23.99
C CYS A 230 7.21 -15.42 24.86
N GLY A 231 6.55 -14.25 24.73
CA GLY A 231 6.92 -13.02 25.44
C GLY A 231 8.21 -12.34 24.95
N GLY A 232 8.91 -12.93 23.97
CA GLY A 232 10.16 -12.41 23.44
C GLY A 232 9.98 -11.08 22.71
N PRO A 233 10.98 -10.18 22.72
CA PRO A 233 10.86 -8.88 22.09
C PRO A 233 10.84 -8.99 20.55
N LEU A 234 10.00 -8.17 19.92
CA LEU A 234 9.92 -8.03 18.47
C LEU A 234 9.84 -6.55 18.08
N SER A 235 10.48 -6.21 16.95
CA SER A 235 10.40 -4.87 16.35
C SER A 235 10.13 -5.01 14.86
N LEU A 236 9.09 -4.33 14.39
CA LEU A 236 8.77 -4.22 12.97
C LEU A 236 9.50 -3.02 12.36
N THR A 237 9.97 -3.20 11.13
CA THR A 237 10.57 -2.22 10.24
C THR A 237 9.48 -1.41 9.56
N ALA A 238 8.44 -2.07 9.03
CA ALA A 238 7.32 -1.44 8.34
C ALA A 238 5.96 -1.91 8.91
N PRO A 239 5.62 -1.55 10.17
CA PRO A 239 4.44 -2.06 10.88
C PRO A 239 3.10 -1.74 10.23
N ASP A 240 3.02 -0.63 9.49
CA ASP A 240 1.86 -0.18 8.72
C ASP A 240 1.66 -1.00 7.43
N LYS A 241 2.73 -1.60 6.91
CA LYS A 241 2.71 -2.40 5.69
C LYS A 241 2.69 -3.89 5.97
N ALA A 242 3.14 -4.33 7.15
CA ALA A 242 3.24 -5.74 7.50
C ALA A 242 1.87 -6.33 7.87
N GLU A 243 1.53 -7.47 7.27
CA GLU A 243 0.38 -8.29 7.64
C GLU A 243 0.79 -9.57 8.39
N ARG A 244 2.06 -9.98 8.23
CA ARG A 244 2.67 -11.13 8.89
C ARG A 244 4.06 -10.80 9.40
N VAL A 245 4.41 -11.39 10.53
CA VAL A 245 5.79 -11.41 11.01
C VAL A 245 6.13 -12.73 11.70
N THR A 246 7.33 -13.25 11.45
CA THR A 246 7.89 -14.37 12.23
C THR A 246 8.61 -13.85 13.47
N CYS A 247 8.29 -14.42 14.64
CA CYS A 247 9.00 -14.12 15.87
C CYS A 247 10.44 -14.64 15.83
N PRO A 248 11.47 -13.79 16.00
CA PRO A 248 12.86 -14.23 15.94
C PRO A 248 13.28 -15.10 17.15
N ASN A 249 12.46 -15.13 18.21
CA ASN A 249 12.77 -15.85 19.45
C ASN A 249 12.19 -17.27 19.48
N CYS A 250 11.00 -17.49 18.90
CA CYS A 250 10.30 -18.77 18.97
C CYS A 250 9.79 -19.27 17.60
N SER A 251 10.11 -18.58 16.51
CA SER A 251 9.70 -18.93 15.14
C SER A 251 8.18 -19.07 14.94
N SER A 252 7.38 -18.46 15.81
CA SER A 252 5.93 -18.38 15.60
C SER A 252 5.62 -17.34 14.54
N LEU A 253 4.77 -17.71 13.59
CA LEU A 253 4.17 -16.78 12.65
C LEU A 253 3.03 -16.04 13.36
N LEU A 254 3.01 -14.72 13.23
CA LEU A 254 2.09 -13.83 13.91
C LEU A 254 1.30 -12.99 12.89
N ASP A 255 0.02 -12.78 13.16
CA ASP A 255 -0.77 -11.74 12.48
C ASP A 255 -0.33 -10.37 12.99
N VAL A 256 -0.13 -9.42 12.08
CA VAL A 256 0.12 -8.02 12.42
C VAL A 256 -1.14 -7.21 12.14
N ASN A 257 -1.56 -6.38 13.11
CA ASN A 257 -2.65 -5.42 12.94
C ASN A 257 -2.37 -4.15 13.76
N GLN A 258 -1.99 -3.05 13.11
CA GLN A 258 -1.56 -1.79 13.77
C GLN A 258 -0.38 -1.96 14.73
N GLY A 259 0.57 -2.83 14.42
CA GLY A 259 1.60 -3.18 15.40
C GLY A 259 1.03 -3.81 16.69
N ASN A 260 -0.14 -4.45 16.61
CA ASN A 260 -0.54 -5.47 17.56
C ASN A 260 -0.26 -6.83 16.94
N LEU A 261 0.25 -7.75 17.77
CA LEU A 261 0.60 -9.09 17.33
C LEU A 261 -0.42 -10.08 17.88
N LYS A 262 -0.94 -10.94 17.01
CA LYS A 262 -1.72 -12.12 17.42
C LYS A 262 -0.99 -13.37 16.97
N TYR A 263 -0.93 -14.37 17.86
CA TYR A 263 -0.38 -15.66 17.49
C TYR A 263 -1.25 -16.28 16.38
N PHE A 264 -0.60 -16.68 15.28
CA PHE A 264 -1.27 -17.38 14.20
C PHE A 264 -0.94 -18.87 14.23
N LYS A 265 0.33 -19.24 14.03
CA LYS A 265 0.79 -20.64 14.13
C LYS A 265 2.28 -20.75 14.43
N ALA A 266 2.70 -21.92 14.90
CA ALA A 266 4.10 -22.29 14.93
C ALA A 266 4.55 -22.69 13.51
N LEU A 267 5.75 -22.28 13.11
CA LEU A 267 6.35 -22.73 11.85
C LEU A 267 7.08 -24.04 12.06
N GLU A 268 6.89 -24.97 11.13
CA GLU A 268 7.67 -26.20 11.07
C GLU A 268 8.93 -25.96 10.23
N PRO A 269 10.12 -26.36 10.69
CA PRO A 269 11.31 -26.33 9.85
C PRO A 269 11.12 -27.15 8.58
N CYS A 270 11.76 -26.72 7.49
CA CYS A 270 11.74 -27.45 6.22
C CYS A 270 13.17 -27.65 5.71
N PRO A 271 13.39 -28.50 4.70
CA PRO A 271 14.70 -28.59 4.06
C PRO A 271 15.15 -27.19 3.65
N THR A 272 16.39 -26.82 4.01
CA THR A 272 17.02 -25.53 3.72
C THR A 272 16.51 -24.32 4.52
N SER A 273 15.60 -24.47 5.49
CA SER A 273 15.12 -23.33 6.32
C SER A 273 16.22 -22.68 7.18
N ASP A 274 17.34 -23.38 7.41
CA ASP A 274 18.53 -22.92 8.11
C ASP A 274 19.63 -22.38 7.18
N GLN A 275 19.44 -22.44 5.87
CA GLN A 275 20.46 -22.15 4.85
C GLN A 275 20.35 -20.75 4.22
N PHE A 276 19.58 -19.84 4.84
CA PHE A 276 19.53 -18.45 4.40
C PHE A 276 20.93 -17.80 4.49
N LEU A 277 21.45 -17.36 3.35
CA LEU A 277 22.76 -16.69 3.25
C LEU A 277 22.71 -15.26 3.78
N LEU A 278 21.55 -14.60 3.65
CA LEU A 278 21.33 -13.24 4.15
C LEU A 278 20.36 -13.24 5.33
N LYS A 279 20.52 -12.25 6.22
CA LYS A 279 19.75 -12.10 7.46
C LYS A 279 18.75 -10.97 7.34
N VAL A 280 17.59 -11.14 7.97
CA VAL A 280 16.65 -10.03 8.19
C VAL A 280 17.38 -8.89 8.91
N GLY A 281 17.15 -7.67 8.44
CA GLY A 281 17.79 -6.45 8.89
C GLY A 281 19.13 -6.11 8.24
N GLN A 282 19.69 -6.98 7.39
CA GLN A 282 20.84 -6.60 6.56
C GLN A 282 20.43 -5.58 5.50
N GLU A 283 21.40 -4.76 5.09
CA GLU A 283 21.21 -3.69 4.14
C GLU A 283 22.21 -3.83 2.99
N GLY A 284 21.79 -3.43 1.79
CA GLY A 284 22.62 -3.45 0.59
C GLY A 284 22.23 -2.32 -0.36
N THR A 285 23.17 -1.94 -1.22
CA THR A 285 22.96 -0.93 -2.27
C THR A 285 22.79 -1.60 -3.62
N PHE A 286 21.75 -1.23 -4.35
CA PHE A 286 21.33 -1.83 -5.61
C PHE A 286 21.35 -0.79 -6.75
N PRO A 287 21.11 -1.19 -8.03
CA PRO A 287 21.10 -0.26 -9.15
C PRO A 287 20.30 1.02 -8.87
N GLY A 288 20.85 2.16 -9.30
CA GLY A 288 20.32 3.49 -8.95
C GLY A 288 20.80 4.04 -7.60
N ASP A 289 21.84 3.43 -6.99
CA ASP A 289 22.38 3.80 -5.67
C ASP A 289 21.32 3.76 -4.55
N VAL A 290 20.33 2.87 -4.71
CA VAL A 290 19.23 2.74 -3.77
C VAL A 290 19.61 1.74 -2.68
N LYS A 291 19.58 2.21 -1.43
CA LYS A 291 19.77 1.36 -0.26
C LYS A 291 18.48 0.63 0.11
N PHE A 292 18.52 -0.68 0.15
CA PHE A 292 17.42 -1.52 0.60
C PHE A 292 17.77 -2.26 1.89
N ARG A 293 16.75 -2.55 2.70
CA ARG A 293 16.85 -3.40 3.89
C ARG A 293 16.07 -4.69 3.67
N ILE A 294 16.65 -5.84 4.04
CA ILE A 294 15.93 -7.12 4.06
C ILE A 294 14.97 -7.08 5.24
N ILE A 295 13.67 -7.15 4.98
CA ILE A 295 12.65 -7.18 6.03
C ILE A 295 12.06 -8.58 6.23
N GLY A 296 12.09 -9.42 5.20
CA GLY A 296 11.60 -10.80 5.24
C GLY A 296 12.45 -11.71 4.37
N ARG A 297 12.38 -13.02 4.64
CA ARG A 297 13.00 -14.07 3.84
C ARG A 297 12.17 -15.35 3.92
N MET A 298 12.09 -16.09 2.83
CA MET A 298 11.27 -17.30 2.77
C MET A 298 11.96 -18.42 2.00
N VAL A 299 11.59 -19.65 2.31
CA VAL A 299 11.90 -20.82 1.49
C VAL A 299 10.67 -21.11 0.64
N ARG A 300 10.89 -21.25 -0.67
CA ARG A 300 9.89 -21.68 -1.63
C ARG A 300 10.29 -23.04 -2.19
N SER A 301 9.32 -23.78 -2.68
CA SER A 301 9.60 -25.06 -3.34
C SER A 301 8.66 -25.35 -4.49
N VAL A 302 9.11 -26.22 -5.38
CA VAL A 302 8.31 -26.80 -6.45
C VAL A 302 8.61 -28.30 -6.53
N THR A 303 7.59 -29.11 -6.82
CA THR A 303 7.76 -30.56 -7.02
C THR A 303 7.52 -30.91 -8.48
N ILE A 304 8.51 -31.56 -9.10
CA ILE A 304 8.50 -31.93 -10.52
C ILE A 304 8.97 -33.38 -10.60
N ASP A 305 8.17 -34.23 -11.23
CA ASP A 305 8.46 -35.67 -11.41
C ASP A 305 8.90 -36.36 -10.11
N GLY A 306 8.21 -36.02 -9.00
CA GLY A 306 8.48 -36.57 -7.66
C GLY A 306 9.69 -35.99 -6.94
N THR A 307 10.45 -35.09 -7.57
CA THR A 307 11.60 -34.40 -6.96
C THR A 307 11.20 -33.00 -6.50
N THR A 308 11.52 -32.65 -5.26
CA THR A 308 11.22 -31.32 -4.71
C THR A 308 12.47 -30.45 -4.73
N TYR A 309 12.37 -29.30 -5.38
CA TYR A 309 13.41 -28.28 -5.49
C TYR A 309 13.07 -27.12 -4.57
N TYR A 310 14.07 -26.55 -3.91
CA TYR A 310 13.92 -25.44 -2.96
C TYR A 310 14.73 -24.24 -3.41
N TRP A 311 14.23 -23.04 -3.14
CA TRP A 311 14.97 -21.78 -3.31
C TRP A 311 14.62 -20.80 -2.20
N HIS A 312 15.44 -19.76 -2.05
CA HIS A 312 15.25 -18.73 -1.04
C HIS A 312 14.89 -17.41 -1.69
N GLU A 313 13.90 -16.72 -1.15
CA GLU A 313 13.54 -15.37 -1.55
C GLU A 313 13.74 -14.42 -0.37
N TYR A 314 14.26 -13.22 -0.63
CA TYR A 314 14.49 -12.17 0.37
C TYR A 314 13.69 -10.94 -0.04
N LEU A 315 12.78 -10.51 0.83
CA LEU A 315 11.97 -9.32 0.65
C LEU A 315 12.77 -8.09 1.09
N LEU A 316 13.02 -7.21 0.13
CA LEU A 316 13.72 -5.94 0.30
C LEU A 316 12.72 -4.80 0.42
N TYR A 317 13.02 -3.83 1.26
CA TYR A 317 12.19 -2.63 1.43
C TYR A 317 13.01 -1.36 1.48
N ASN A 318 12.51 -0.33 0.78
CA ASN A 318 12.93 1.06 0.88
C ASN A 318 11.65 1.94 0.88
N PRO A 319 11.45 2.87 1.83
CA PRO A 319 10.21 3.65 1.89
C PRO A 319 9.96 4.61 0.71
N MET A 320 11.01 5.01 -0.01
CA MET A 320 10.92 5.90 -1.18
C MET A 320 10.61 5.13 -2.47
N VAL A 321 11.02 3.86 -2.56
CA VAL A 321 11.01 3.06 -3.80
C VAL A 321 10.07 1.85 -3.73
N GLY A 322 9.74 1.40 -2.52
CA GLY A 322 8.88 0.25 -2.26
C GLY A 322 9.63 -1.07 -2.07
N PHE A 323 8.97 -2.15 -2.47
CA PHE A 323 9.48 -3.50 -2.30
C PHE A 323 10.27 -3.98 -3.52
N ARG A 324 11.32 -4.77 -3.26
CA ARG A 324 12.09 -5.53 -4.25
C ARG A 324 12.39 -6.92 -3.69
N TRP A 325 12.93 -7.79 -4.53
CA TRP A 325 13.23 -9.16 -4.13
C TRP A 325 14.63 -9.57 -4.54
N LEU A 326 15.27 -10.39 -3.71
CA LEU A 326 16.35 -11.25 -4.15
C LEU A 326 15.88 -12.68 -4.19
N VAL A 327 16.09 -13.36 -5.31
CA VAL A 327 15.81 -14.78 -5.46
C VAL A 327 17.14 -15.51 -5.57
N HIS A 328 17.39 -16.45 -4.67
CA HIS A 328 18.59 -17.26 -4.61
C HIS A 328 18.26 -18.74 -4.84
N SER A 329 18.78 -19.31 -5.93
CA SER A 329 18.59 -20.71 -6.30
C SER A 329 19.89 -21.25 -6.88
N ASP A 330 20.40 -22.37 -6.36
CA ASP A 330 21.63 -23.04 -6.86
C ASP A 330 22.82 -22.09 -7.08
N ASN A 331 23.12 -21.23 -6.09
CA ASN A 331 24.16 -20.19 -6.13
C ASN A 331 23.97 -19.07 -7.17
N HIS A 332 22.82 -19.01 -7.83
CA HIS A 332 22.44 -17.91 -8.72
C HIS A 332 21.56 -16.92 -7.97
N TRP A 333 21.77 -15.63 -8.23
CA TRP A 333 21.02 -14.54 -7.64
C TRP A 333 20.30 -13.75 -8.71
N ASN A 334 19.01 -13.48 -8.48
CA ASN A 334 18.22 -12.56 -9.28
C ASN A 334 17.74 -11.41 -8.40
N PHE A 335 17.90 -10.18 -8.89
CA PHE A 335 17.23 -9.02 -8.33
C PHE A 335 15.93 -8.79 -9.11
N VAL A 336 14.79 -8.84 -8.42
CA VAL A 336 13.47 -8.89 -9.02
C VAL A 336 12.65 -7.67 -8.60
N GLU A 337 11.99 -7.09 -9.60
CA GLU A 337 11.09 -5.95 -9.49
C GLU A 337 9.70 -6.34 -10.00
N PRO A 338 8.61 -6.03 -9.26
CA PRO A 338 7.26 -6.24 -9.76
C PRO A 338 6.97 -5.27 -10.91
N VAL A 339 6.43 -5.78 -12.01
CA VAL A 339 6.04 -4.99 -13.18
C VAL A 339 4.54 -4.69 -13.17
N ASN A 340 4.09 -3.72 -13.96
CA ASN A 340 2.67 -3.48 -14.20
C ASN A 340 2.09 -4.65 -15.03
N PRO A 341 1.13 -5.43 -14.51
CA PRO A 341 0.59 -6.59 -15.22
C PRO A 341 -0.16 -6.21 -16.51
N ALA A 342 -0.67 -4.98 -16.63
CA ALA A 342 -1.27 -4.49 -17.88
C ALA A 342 -0.24 -4.31 -19.02
N GLU A 343 1.05 -4.21 -18.69
CA GLU A 343 2.16 -4.17 -19.65
C GLU A 343 2.63 -5.57 -20.07
N VAL A 344 2.13 -6.63 -19.42
CA VAL A 344 2.53 -7.99 -19.73
C VAL A 344 1.55 -8.59 -20.74
N GLU A 345 2.06 -8.88 -21.92
CA GLU A 345 1.32 -9.61 -22.96
C GLU A 345 1.34 -11.11 -22.60
N MET A 346 0.37 -11.52 -21.79
CA MET A 346 0.24 -12.92 -21.39
C MET A 346 -0.29 -13.80 -22.52
N PRO A 347 0.20 -15.03 -22.67
CA PRO A 347 -0.37 -15.99 -23.60
C PRO A 347 -1.79 -16.40 -23.15
N ALA A 348 -2.66 -16.74 -24.10
CA ALA A 348 -4.01 -17.22 -23.80
C ALA A 348 -4.01 -18.51 -22.95
N VAL A 349 -2.96 -19.32 -23.08
CA VAL A 349 -2.70 -20.50 -22.25
C VAL A 349 -1.30 -20.37 -21.67
N ILE A 350 -1.21 -20.34 -20.35
CA ILE A 350 0.05 -20.35 -19.61
C ILE A 350 0.56 -21.80 -19.56
N GLY A 351 1.83 -21.99 -19.85
CA GLY A 351 2.47 -23.30 -19.83
C GLY A 351 3.86 -23.29 -20.43
N ALA A 352 4.62 -24.37 -20.19
CA ALA A 352 5.97 -24.52 -20.74
C ALA A 352 5.97 -24.39 -22.27
N GLY A 353 6.85 -23.54 -22.80
CA GLY A 353 6.96 -23.23 -24.21
C GLY A 353 6.10 -22.07 -24.71
N ALA A 354 5.10 -21.63 -23.94
CA ALA A 354 4.35 -20.42 -24.24
C ALA A 354 5.24 -19.18 -24.14
N ARG A 355 4.76 -18.05 -24.65
CA ARG A 355 5.52 -16.80 -24.73
C ARG A 355 4.74 -15.66 -24.09
N ALA A 356 5.43 -14.90 -23.25
CA ALA A 356 4.94 -13.64 -22.71
C ALA A 356 5.74 -12.48 -23.32
N GLY A 357 5.07 -11.36 -23.61
CA GLY A 357 5.71 -10.12 -24.03
C GLY A 357 5.81 -9.15 -22.86
N TYR A 358 6.94 -8.47 -22.72
CA TYR A 358 7.09 -7.35 -21.79
C TYR A 358 8.21 -6.43 -22.26
N ASN A 359 7.95 -5.12 -22.26
CA ASN A 359 8.91 -4.08 -22.63
C ASN A 359 9.62 -4.34 -23.98
N GLY A 360 8.86 -4.76 -25.01
CA GLY A 360 9.38 -5.08 -26.34
C GLY A 360 10.18 -6.39 -26.44
N HIS A 361 10.34 -7.12 -25.34
CA HIS A 361 11.00 -8.42 -25.29
C HIS A 361 9.99 -9.55 -25.23
N THR A 362 10.34 -10.69 -25.85
CA THR A 362 9.56 -11.92 -25.77
C THR A 362 10.28 -12.94 -24.91
N PHE A 363 9.62 -13.38 -23.84
CA PHE A 363 10.12 -14.36 -22.89
C PHE A 363 9.43 -15.70 -23.14
N LYS A 364 10.23 -16.76 -23.34
CA LYS A 364 9.70 -18.13 -23.39
C LYS A 364 9.53 -18.63 -21.97
N ILE A 365 8.33 -19.08 -21.62
CA ILE A 365 8.06 -19.76 -20.36
C ILE A 365 8.83 -21.08 -20.38
N PHE A 366 9.90 -21.16 -19.59
CA PHE A 366 10.70 -22.38 -19.49
C PHE A 366 9.96 -23.47 -18.74
N GLN A 367 9.31 -23.10 -17.65
CA GLN A 367 8.59 -23.98 -16.76
C GLN A 367 7.40 -23.24 -16.16
N ASP A 368 6.31 -23.97 -15.96
CA ASP A 368 5.13 -23.53 -15.24
C ASP A 368 4.79 -24.62 -14.22
N ALA A 369 4.75 -24.25 -12.95
CA ALA A 369 4.51 -25.19 -11.86
C ALA A 369 4.06 -24.44 -10.60
N PRO A 370 3.14 -25.01 -9.81
CA PRO A 370 2.69 -24.41 -8.56
C PRO A 370 3.85 -24.43 -7.55
N ALA A 371 4.24 -23.24 -7.10
CA ALA A 371 5.22 -23.06 -6.05
C ALA A 371 4.52 -22.98 -4.69
N SER A 372 5.11 -23.59 -3.67
CA SER A 372 4.63 -23.50 -2.29
C SER A 372 5.58 -22.74 -1.38
N VAL A 373 5.04 -21.97 -0.44
CA VAL A 373 5.82 -21.39 0.67
C VAL A 373 6.11 -22.48 1.71
N ARG A 374 7.39 -22.74 1.99
CA ARG A 374 7.82 -23.80 2.92
C ARG A 374 8.30 -23.29 4.26
N TYR A 375 8.76 -22.06 4.35
CA TYR A 375 9.16 -21.43 5.60
C TYR A 375 9.23 -19.91 5.40
N VAL A 376 8.95 -19.14 6.44
CA VAL A 376 8.98 -17.67 6.41
C VAL A 376 9.67 -17.12 7.66
N ASP A 377 10.48 -16.09 7.49
CA ASP A 377 11.18 -15.39 8.56
C ASP A 377 11.19 -13.88 8.29
N GLY A 378 10.99 -13.06 9.32
CA GLY A 378 10.82 -11.61 9.17
C GLY A 378 9.39 -11.18 8.81
N GLU A 379 9.29 -10.00 8.20
CA GLU A 379 8.06 -9.22 7.95
C GLU A 379 7.59 -9.35 6.49
N PHE A 380 6.28 -9.48 6.27
CA PHE A 380 5.68 -9.58 4.94
C PHE A 380 4.44 -8.71 4.81
N TYR A 381 4.27 -8.10 3.63
CA TYR A 381 3.20 -7.14 3.34
C TYR A 381 1.87 -7.77 2.91
N TRP A 382 1.81 -9.10 2.89
CA TRP A 382 0.58 -9.86 2.70
C TRP A 382 0.51 -10.96 3.75
N ARG A 383 -0.65 -11.60 3.88
CA ARG A 383 -0.90 -12.77 4.73
C ARG A 383 -0.18 -14.04 4.26
N VAL A 384 1.14 -13.99 4.12
CA VAL A 384 1.95 -15.17 3.77
C VAL A 384 1.78 -16.28 4.80
N GLU A 385 1.66 -17.52 4.32
CA GLU A 385 1.53 -18.68 5.20
C GLU A 385 2.38 -19.86 4.72
N GLN A 386 2.96 -20.61 5.65
CA GLN A 386 3.57 -21.90 5.33
C GLN A 386 2.50 -22.84 4.76
N GLY A 387 2.71 -23.32 3.54
CA GLY A 387 1.80 -24.19 2.80
C GLY A 387 0.98 -23.48 1.71
N GLU A 388 1.00 -22.14 1.65
CA GLU A 388 0.43 -21.35 0.54
C GLU A 388 1.00 -21.76 -0.81
#